data_AF-A0A7Z8VRR8-F1
#
_entry.id   AF-A0A7Z8VRR8-F1
#
_cell.length_a   1.000
_cell.length_b   1.000
_cell.length_c   1.000
_cell.angle_alpha   90.00
_cell.angle_beta   90.00
_cell.angle_gamma   90.00
#
_symmetry.space_group_name_H-M   'P 1'
#
loop_
_entity.id
_entity.type
_entity.pdbx_description
1 polymer ?
#
loop_
_entity_poly.entity_id
_entity_poly.type
_entity_poly.pdbx_seq_one_letter_code
_entity_poly.pdbx_strand_id
1 'polypeptide(L)'
;MAKSLYETLELEDNADSSTIKKAYKKLAKKYHPDLNKSKEAEEKFKEINGAYEVLSDSNKKAQYDQVGDSMFGGQNFHDFSQGSTRGGADLNDILNQMFAGGMGGMGGMGGGFHQEINLDINMNLNIDFNTAILGGKQNINIHNESKTISIP
;
A
#
# COMPACT_ATOMS: atom_id res chain seq x y z
N MET A 1 -5.65 10.76 15.60
CA MET A 1 -5.61 10.25 14.22
C MET A 1 -5.81 8.77 14.33
N ALA A 2 -6.85 8.23 13.71
CA ALA A 2 -7.18 6.81 13.85
C ALA A 2 -6.02 5.98 13.28
N LYS A 3 -5.45 5.15 14.16
CA LYS A 3 -4.35 4.22 13.88
C LYS A 3 -4.83 2.82 14.23
N SER A 4 -5.91 2.45 13.56
CA SER A 4 -6.65 1.22 13.86
C SER A 4 -5.79 -0.05 13.83
N LEU A 5 -4.66 -0.07 13.08
CA LEU A 5 -3.71 -1.19 13.09
C LEU A 5 -2.95 -1.36 14.41
N TYR A 6 -2.48 -0.26 15.01
CA TYR A 6 -1.76 -0.31 16.29
C TYR A 6 -2.72 -0.65 17.43
N GLU A 7 -3.94 -0.10 17.38
CA GLU A 7 -5.02 -0.43 18.32
C GLU A 7 -5.41 -1.91 18.26
N THR A 8 -5.45 -2.50 17.05
CA THR A 8 -5.74 -3.93 16.85
C THR A 8 -4.71 -4.83 17.55
N LEU A 9 -3.45 -4.39 17.62
CA LEU A 9 -2.38 -5.11 18.33
C LEU A 9 -2.24 -4.68 19.80
N GLU A 10 -3.12 -3.82 20.32
CA GLU A 10 -3.04 -3.23 21.65
C GLU A 10 -1.68 -2.53 21.89
N LEU A 11 -1.17 -1.82 20.88
CA LEU A 11 0.11 -1.12 20.91
C LEU A 11 -0.05 0.39 20.83
N GLU A 12 0.94 1.10 21.38
CA GLU A 12 1.09 2.52 21.13
C GLU A 12 1.57 2.80 19.71
N ASP A 13 1.18 3.97 19.22
CA ASP A 13 1.69 4.59 18.03
C ASP A 13 3.22 4.50 17.96
N ASN A 14 3.76 4.14 16.79
CA ASN A 14 5.20 4.07 16.54
C ASN A 14 5.92 2.92 17.28
N ALA A 15 5.22 1.85 17.66
CA ALA A 15 5.87 0.66 18.21
C ALA A 15 6.95 0.08 17.26
N ASP A 16 8.05 -0.38 17.86
CA ASP A 16 9.13 -1.07 17.14
C ASP A 16 8.67 -2.43 16.61
N SER A 17 9.30 -2.90 15.53
CA SER A 17 9.04 -4.22 14.94
C SER A 17 9.18 -5.38 15.96
N SER A 18 10.09 -5.22 16.92
CA SER A 18 10.28 -6.19 18.01
C SER A 18 9.07 -6.24 18.96
N THR A 19 8.46 -5.09 19.25
CA THR A 19 7.29 -4.94 20.11
C THR A 19 6.05 -5.44 19.38
N ILE A 20 5.89 -5.09 18.11
CA ILE A 20 4.83 -5.59 17.21
C ILE A 20 4.83 -7.12 17.17
N LYS A 21 6.00 -7.74 16.95
CA LYS A 21 6.13 -9.21 16.93
C LYS A 21 5.82 -9.86 18.28
N LYS A 22 6.13 -9.21 19.40
CA LYS A 22 5.80 -9.73 20.75
C LYS A 22 4.31 -9.66 21.02
N ALA A 23 3.67 -8.54 20.72
CA ALA A 23 2.23 -8.35 20.87
C ALA A 23 1.45 -9.35 20.00
N TYR A 24 1.82 -9.46 18.72
CA TYR A 24 1.26 -10.45 17.80
C TYR A 24 1.31 -11.87 18.40
N LYS A 25 2.47 -12.32 18.87
CA LYS A 25 2.59 -13.67 19.48
C LYS A 25 1.72 -13.86 20.72
N LYS A 26 1.54 -12.82 21.54
CA LYS A 26 0.72 -12.86 22.74
C LYS A 26 -0.77 -12.98 22.39
N LEU A 27 -1.22 -12.15 21.45
CA LEU A 27 -2.62 -12.12 21.01
C LEU A 27 -2.97 -13.34 20.15
N ALA A 28 -2.08 -13.76 19.24
CA ALA A 28 -2.24 -14.96 18.44
C ALA A 28 -2.41 -16.22 19.30
N LYS A 29 -1.69 -16.35 20.42
CA LYS A 29 -1.91 -17.45 21.38
C LYS A 29 -3.25 -17.34 22.11
N LYS A 30 -3.70 -16.13 22.43
CA LYS A 30 -4.97 -15.89 23.14
C LYS A 30 -6.19 -16.20 22.28
N TYR A 31 -6.11 -15.90 20.98
CA TYR A 31 -7.19 -16.07 20.01
C TYR A 31 -6.94 -17.20 19.01
N HIS A 32 -5.98 -18.10 19.30
CA HIS A 32 -5.68 -19.21 18.41
C HIS A 32 -6.91 -20.13 18.25
N PRO A 33 -7.27 -20.57 17.03
CA PRO A 33 -8.45 -21.41 16.79
C PRO A 33 -8.41 -22.74 17.53
N ASP A 34 -7.21 -23.24 17.88
CA ASP A 34 -7.06 -24.46 18.68
C ASP A 34 -7.43 -24.26 20.16
N LEU A 35 -7.12 -23.09 20.72
CA LEU A 35 -7.37 -22.76 22.13
C LEU A 35 -8.76 -22.16 22.33
N ASN A 36 -9.27 -21.44 21.33
CA ASN A 36 -10.53 -20.71 21.42
C ASN A 36 -11.31 -20.84 20.10
N LYS A 37 -12.32 -21.72 20.10
CA LYS A 37 -13.12 -22.09 18.91
C LYS A 37 -14.34 -21.19 18.69
N SER A 38 -14.39 -20.02 19.33
CA SER A 38 -15.47 -19.07 19.10
C SER A 38 -15.28 -18.35 17.77
N LYS A 39 -16.38 -18.01 17.11
CA LYS A 39 -16.34 -17.21 15.87
C LYS A 39 -15.67 -15.85 16.09
N GLU A 40 -15.92 -15.25 17.25
CA GLU A 40 -15.29 -13.99 17.66
C GLU A 40 -13.76 -14.11 17.80
N ALA A 41 -13.24 -15.26 18.25
CA ALA A 41 -11.80 -15.48 18.34
C ALA A 41 -11.18 -15.62 16.94
N GLU A 42 -11.87 -16.28 16.02
CA GLU A 42 -11.43 -16.40 14.63
C GLU A 42 -11.40 -15.03 13.93
N GLU A 43 -12.44 -14.21 14.09
CA GLU A 43 -12.50 -12.85 13.54
C GLU A 43 -11.36 -11.98 14.09
N LYS A 44 -11.17 -11.98 15.41
CA LYS A 44 -10.04 -11.26 16.03
C LYS A 44 -8.69 -11.77 15.56
N PHE A 45 -8.54 -13.08 15.39
CA PHE A 45 -7.29 -13.68 14.92
C PHE A 45 -6.96 -13.22 13.50
N LYS A 46 -7.96 -13.14 12.61
CA LYS A 46 -7.79 -12.59 11.25
C LYS A 46 -7.38 -11.12 11.29
N GLU A 47 -8.03 -10.31 12.12
CA GLU A 47 -7.65 -8.90 12.33
C GLU A 47 -6.20 -8.75 12.81
N ILE A 48 -5.81 -9.53 13.82
CA ILE A 48 -4.45 -9.53 14.38
C ILE A 48 -3.41 -9.95 13.32
N ASN A 49 -3.72 -10.96 12.50
CA ASN A 49 -2.85 -11.39 11.41
C ASN A 49 -2.67 -10.29 10.37
N GLY A 50 -3.78 -9.69 9.89
CA GLY A 50 -3.71 -8.63 8.88
C GLY A 50 -2.96 -7.40 9.40
N ALA A 51 -3.16 -7.03 10.66
CA ALA A 51 -2.42 -5.92 11.27
C ALA A 51 -0.92 -6.20 11.39
N TYR A 52 -0.57 -7.43 11.77
CA TYR A 52 0.83 -7.86 11.81
C TYR A 52 1.48 -7.86 10.42
N GLU A 53 0.76 -8.24 9.37
CA GLU A 53 1.29 -8.28 8.01
C GLU A 53 1.68 -6.90 7.46
N VAL A 54 0.91 -5.85 7.81
CA VAL A 54 1.27 -4.47 7.45
C VAL A 54 2.42 -3.96 8.31
N LEU A 55 2.31 -4.13 9.64
CA LEU A 55 3.23 -3.51 10.58
C LEU A 55 4.58 -4.24 10.68
N SER A 56 4.65 -5.50 10.23
CA SER A 56 5.90 -6.28 10.23
C SER A 56 6.85 -5.93 9.09
N ASP A 57 6.32 -5.43 7.96
CA ASP A 57 7.12 -4.98 6.82
C ASP A 57 7.39 -3.48 6.93
N SER A 58 8.68 -3.11 6.91
CA SER A 58 9.11 -1.72 7.05
C SER A 58 8.53 -0.80 5.97
N ASN A 59 8.36 -1.28 4.73
CA ASN A 59 7.79 -0.50 3.64
C ASN A 59 6.28 -0.31 3.82
N LYS A 60 5.56 -1.38 4.15
CA LYS A 60 4.10 -1.30 4.39
C LYS A 60 3.77 -0.46 5.62
N LYS A 61 4.55 -0.62 6.69
CA LYS A 61 4.46 0.22 7.90
C LYS A 61 4.66 1.70 7.54
N ALA A 62 5.70 2.03 6.76
CA ALA A 62 5.95 3.41 6.35
C ALA A 62 4.80 3.98 5.50
N GLN A 63 4.23 3.19 4.58
CA GLN A 63 3.07 3.61 3.79
C GLN A 63 1.85 3.87 4.67
N TYR A 64 1.57 2.98 5.62
CA TYR A 64 0.49 3.15 6.59
C TYR A 64 0.74 4.34 7.53
N ASP A 65 1.96 4.56 7.99
CA ASP A 65 2.28 5.70 8.84
C ASP A 65 2.14 7.04 8.09
N GLN A 66 2.26 7.06 6.75
CA GLN A 66 2.08 8.25 5.91
C GLN A 66 0.61 8.54 5.56
N VAL A 67 -0.17 7.51 5.23
CA VAL A 67 -1.56 7.65 4.73
C VAL A 67 -2.60 7.35 5.82
N GLY A 68 -2.24 6.53 6.80
CA GLY A 68 -3.12 6.10 7.88
C GLY A 68 -4.31 5.27 7.39
N ASP A 69 -5.41 5.34 8.15
CA ASP A 69 -6.65 4.61 7.84
C ASP A 69 -7.31 5.08 6.54
N SER A 70 -6.91 6.22 5.97
CA SER A 70 -7.41 6.65 4.65
C SER A 70 -7.03 5.69 3.52
N MET A 71 -6.02 4.83 3.73
CA MET A 71 -5.58 3.82 2.78
C MET A 71 -6.66 2.78 2.48
N PHE A 72 -7.55 2.50 3.44
CA PHE A 72 -8.66 1.56 3.27
C PHE A 72 -9.92 2.21 2.67
N GLY A 73 -9.75 3.27 1.86
CA GLY A 73 -10.85 3.99 1.24
C GLY A 73 -11.63 4.89 2.21
N GLY A 74 -10.98 5.39 3.26
CA GLY A 74 -11.61 6.21 4.29
C GLY A 74 -12.39 5.43 5.36
N GLN A 75 -12.22 4.10 5.40
CA GLN A 75 -12.76 3.23 6.44
C GLN A 75 -11.65 2.83 7.42
N ASN A 76 -12.02 2.49 8.66
CA ASN A 76 -11.04 1.95 9.61
C ASN A 76 -10.65 0.51 9.23
N PHE A 77 -9.48 0.05 9.66
CA PHE A 77 -9.02 -1.31 9.39
C PHE A 77 -10.00 -2.38 9.91
N HIS A 78 -10.69 -2.12 11.03
CA HIS A 78 -11.67 -3.03 11.59
C HIS A 78 -12.86 -3.25 10.64
N ASP A 79 -13.40 -2.18 10.04
CA ASP A 79 -14.49 -2.26 9.05
C ASP A 79 -14.00 -2.94 7.76
N PHE A 80 -12.77 -2.63 7.33
CA PHE A 80 -12.15 -3.26 6.19
C PHE A 80 -11.96 -4.78 6.38
N SER A 81 -11.49 -5.19 7.57
CA SER A 81 -11.32 -6.58 7.97
C SER A 81 -12.65 -7.36 7.96
N GLN A 82 -13.71 -6.77 8.53
CA GLN A 82 -15.03 -7.39 8.51
C GLN A 82 -15.61 -7.49 7.11
N GLY A 83 -15.41 -6.46 6.27
CA GLY A 83 -15.81 -6.48 4.86
C GLY A 83 -15.12 -7.59 4.07
N SER A 84 -13.82 -7.78 4.29
CA SER A 84 -13.02 -8.83 3.67
C SER A 84 -13.48 -10.23 4.09
N THR A 85 -13.74 -10.43 5.39
CA THR A 85 -14.21 -11.71 5.94
C THR A 85 -15.58 -12.13 5.39
N ARG A 86 -16.47 -11.17 5.06
CA ARG A 86 -17.77 -11.45 4.41
C ARG A 86 -17.65 -11.80 2.92
N GLY A 87 -16.57 -11.39 2.27
CA GLY A 87 -16.32 -11.65 0.84
C GLY A 87 -15.69 -13.01 0.54
N GLY A 88 -15.28 -13.77 1.56
CA GLY A 88 -14.59 -15.05 1.38
C GLY A 88 -13.17 -14.91 0.80
N ALA A 89 -12.64 -13.69 0.73
CA ALA A 89 -11.29 -13.42 0.29
C ALA A 89 -10.38 -13.28 1.51
N ASP A 90 -9.14 -13.77 1.41
CA ASP A 90 -8.16 -13.64 2.47
C ASP A 90 -7.75 -12.17 2.63
N LEU A 91 -7.94 -11.64 3.85
CA LEU A 91 -7.57 -10.27 4.21
C LEU A 91 -6.11 -9.99 3.82
N ASN A 92 -5.24 -10.96 4.07
CA ASN A 92 -3.82 -10.90 3.76
C ASN A 92 -3.55 -10.69 2.27
N ASP A 93 -4.25 -11.42 1.40
CA ASP A 93 -4.06 -11.30 -0.05
C ASP A 93 -4.60 -9.96 -0.58
N ILE A 94 -5.73 -9.48 -0.04
CA ILE A 94 -6.27 -8.17 -0.41
C ILE A 94 -5.33 -7.06 0.04
N LEU A 95 -4.80 -7.15 1.27
CA LEU A 95 -3.80 -6.21 1.75
C LEU A 95 -2.52 -6.29 0.93
N ASN A 96 -2.04 -7.49 0.62
CA ASN A 96 -0.88 -7.64 -0.26
C ASN A 96 -1.16 -7.03 -1.62
N GLN A 97 -2.33 -7.23 -2.22
CA GLN A 97 -2.66 -6.59 -3.49
C GLN A 97 -2.76 -5.06 -3.35
N MET A 98 -3.29 -4.55 -2.24
CA MET A 98 -3.40 -3.11 -1.96
C MET A 98 -2.03 -2.45 -1.73
N PHE A 99 -1.11 -3.13 -1.04
CA PHE A 99 0.21 -2.61 -0.68
C PHE A 99 1.32 -2.97 -1.70
N ALA A 100 1.22 -4.14 -2.37
CA ALA A 100 2.15 -4.63 -3.39
C ALA A 100 1.75 -4.20 -4.81
N GLY A 101 0.47 -3.89 -5.04
CA GLY A 101 -0.04 -3.31 -6.28
C GLY A 101 0.42 -1.87 -6.55
N GLY A 102 1.40 -1.39 -5.80
CA GLY A 102 2.03 -0.11 -6.03
C GLY A 102 1.17 1.03 -5.52
N MET A 103 1.41 1.37 -4.25
CA MET A 103 1.44 2.75 -3.79
C MET A 103 2.60 3.55 -4.45
N GLY A 104 2.83 3.33 -5.75
CA GLY A 104 3.46 4.28 -6.67
C GLY A 104 2.42 5.19 -7.32
N GLY A 105 1.13 5.06 -6.95
CA GLY A 105 0.02 5.86 -7.49
C GLY A 105 -0.93 6.45 -6.45
N MET A 106 -0.61 6.43 -5.16
CA MET A 106 -1.55 6.89 -4.11
C MET A 106 -1.52 8.42 -3.93
N GLY A 107 -2.00 9.09 -4.97
CA GLY A 107 -2.72 10.36 -4.88
C GLY A 107 -4.15 10.11 -5.36
N GLY A 108 -5.03 9.62 -4.48
CA GLY A 108 -6.45 9.45 -4.84
C GLY A 108 -7.19 8.43 -3.98
N MET A 109 -7.86 8.87 -2.93
CA MET A 109 -8.90 8.11 -2.22
C MET A 109 -10.08 7.81 -3.17
N GLY A 110 -10.59 6.58 -3.11
CA GLY A 110 -12.01 6.29 -3.30
C GLY A 110 -12.45 5.84 -4.70
N GLY A 111 -13.01 4.63 -4.74
CA GLY A 111 -14.14 4.28 -5.62
C GLY A 111 -13.82 4.02 -7.09
N GLY A 112 -13.82 2.73 -7.47
CA GLY A 112 -13.89 2.29 -8.86
C GLY A 112 -12.64 2.65 -9.68
N PHE A 113 -12.67 2.33 -10.98
CA PHE A 113 -11.61 2.56 -11.97
C PHE A 113 -10.52 1.50 -12.09
N HIS A 114 -10.77 0.55 -12.99
CA HIS A 114 -9.75 0.21 -14.00
C HIS A 114 -9.45 1.49 -14.80
N GLN A 115 -8.54 2.32 -14.29
CA GLN A 115 -7.94 3.38 -15.09
C GLN A 115 -6.78 2.74 -15.82
N GLU A 116 -6.92 2.50 -17.13
CA GLU A 116 -5.74 2.26 -17.95
C GLU A 116 -4.80 3.45 -17.73
N ILE A 117 -3.68 3.17 -17.07
CA ILE A 117 -2.68 4.17 -16.76
C ILE A 117 -2.13 4.60 -18.11
N ASN A 118 -2.44 5.82 -18.55
CA ASN A 118 -1.84 6.34 -19.75
C ASN A 118 -0.34 6.54 -19.47
N LEU A 119 0.49 5.71 -20.11
CA LEU A 119 1.95 5.70 -20.01
C LEU A 119 2.61 6.73 -20.94
N ASP A 120 1.82 7.58 -21.62
CA ASP A 120 2.32 8.63 -22.50
C ASP A 120 3.12 9.67 -21.70
N ILE A 121 4.33 9.95 -22.19
CA ILE A 121 5.23 10.95 -21.62
C ILE A 121 5.21 12.19 -22.52
N ASN A 122 4.73 13.31 -21.98
CA ASN A 122 4.77 14.60 -22.67
C ASN A 122 5.93 15.45 -22.11
N MET A 123 6.74 16.03 -22.99
CA MET A 123 7.85 16.90 -22.58
C MET A 123 8.02 18.08 -23.55
N ASN A 124 8.45 19.21 -23.02
CA ASN A 124 8.84 20.37 -23.83
C ASN A 124 10.36 20.36 -24.01
N LEU A 125 10.81 20.33 -25.26
CA LEU A 125 12.21 20.32 -25.64
C LEU A 125 12.61 21.68 -26.21
N ASN A 126 13.55 22.36 -25.56
CA ASN A 126 14.19 23.53 -26.15
C ASN A 126 15.31 23.06 -27.07
N ILE A 127 15.21 23.41 -28.35
CA ILE A 127 16.20 23.09 -29.39
C ILE A 127 16.70 24.35 -30.04
N ASP A 128 17.91 24.27 -30.60
CA ASP A 128 18.45 25.33 -31.42
C ASP A 128 17.66 25.48 -32.72
N PHE A 129 17.49 26.72 -33.18
CA PHE A 129 16.75 27.06 -34.39
C PHE A 129 17.25 26.30 -35.62
N ASN A 130 18.58 26.12 -35.75
CA ASN A 130 19.17 25.38 -36.87
C ASN A 130 18.75 23.90 -36.85
N THR A 131 18.71 23.26 -35.68
CA THR A 131 18.26 21.87 -35.51
C THR A 131 16.77 21.72 -35.78
N ALA A 132 15.97 22.75 -35.47
CA ALA A 132 14.53 22.75 -35.76
C ALA A 132 14.23 22.75 -37.27
N ILE A 133 15.13 23.31 -38.10
CA ILE A 133 14.93 23.43 -39.55
C ILE A 133 15.62 22.30 -40.31
N LEU A 134 16.83 21.92 -39.89
CA LEU A 134 17.65 20.94 -40.60
C LEU A 134 17.42 19.50 -40.12
N GLY A 135 16.66 19.33 -39.04
CA GLY A 135 16.60 18.09 -38.29
C GLY A 135 17.92 17.78 -37.58
N GLY A 136 17.98 16.66 -36.87
CA GLY A 136 19.20 16.24 -36.18
C GLY A 136 18.96 15.27 -35.05
N LYS A 137 20.04 14.79 -34.43
CA LYS A 137 19.98 13.90 -33.27
C LYS A 137 20.14 14.72 -31.99
N GLN A 138 19.16 14.62 -31.08
CA GLN A 138 19.20 15.27 -29.78
C GLN A 138 19.19 14.22 -28.67
N ASN A 139 20.07 14.38 -27.68
CA ASN A 139 20.05 13.55 -26.48
C ASN A 139 19.13 14.17 -25.43
N ILE A 140 18.22 13.36 -24.91
CA ILE A 140 17.28 13.72 -23.85
C ILE A 140 17.44 12.77 -22.68
N ASN A 141 17.18 13.28 -21.47
CA ASN A 141 17.16 12.47 -20.26
C ASN A 141 15.71 12.34 -19.79
N ILE A 142 15.20 11.11 -19.76
CA ILE A 142 13.85 10.77 -19.30
C ILE A 142 14.00 9.81 -18.13
N HIS A 143 13.50 10.16 -16.95
CA HIS A 143 13.49 9.27 -15.77
C HIS A 143 14.86 8.62 -15.47
N ASN A 144 15.96 9.39 -15.60
CA ASN A 144 17.34 8.95 -15.42
C ASN A 144 17.89 8.04 -16.54
N GLU A 145 17.15 7.82 -17.62
CA GLU A 145 17.64 7.18 -18.84
C GLU A 145 17.98 8.22 -19.91
N SER A 146 19.17 8.11 -20.50
CA SER A 146 19.55 8.94 -21.64
C SER A 146 19.12 8.27 -22.95
N LYS A 147 18.29 8.96 -23.73
CA LYS A 147 17.81 8.50 -25.05
C LYS A 147 18.16 9.52 -26.12
N THR A 148 18.54 9.03 -27.30
CA THR A 148 18.74 9.88 -28.48
C THR A 148 17.48 9.86 -29.33
N ILE A 149 16.91 11.03 -29.59
CA ILE A 149 15.77 11.22 -30.50
C ILE A 149 16.25 11.87 -31.80
N SER A 150 15.62 11.51 -32.91
CA SER A 150 15.87 12.15 -34.21
C SER A 150 14.74 13.13 -34.49
N ILE A 151 15.10 14.40 -34.63
CA ILE A 151 14.20 15.45 -35.09
C ILE A 151 14.17 15.36 -36.62
N PRO A 152 12.99 15.15 -37.22
CA PRO A 152 12.84 15.04 -38.67
C PRO A 152 13.20 16.35 -39.39
#